data_AF-A0A7X9GGN6-F1
#
_entry.id   AF-A0A7X9GGN6-F1
#
_cell.length_a   1.000
_cell.length_b   1.000
_cell.length_c   1.000
_cell.angle_alpha   90.00
_cell.angle_beta   90.00
_cell.angle_gamma   90.00
#
_symmetry.space_group_name_H-M   'P 1'
#
loop_
_entity.id
_entity.type
_entity.pdbx_description
1 polymer ?
#
loop_
_entity_poly.entity_id
_entity_poly.type
_entity_poly.pdbx_seq_one_letter_code
_entity_poly.pdbx_strand_id
1 'polypeptide(L)'
;MNTLLLAYDSCRLCPHDCKVNRNKGELGICGESAELRLAFAGLHFGEEPLITGSGGSGTIFVSGCNLGCAFCQNFQISQEKMGSVVSTEDF
;
A
#
# COMPACT_ATOMS: atom_id res chain seq x y z
N MET A 1 -13.45 9.85 18.01
CA MET A 1 -12.46 10.19 16.96
C MET A 1 -11.41 9.09 16.95
N ASN A 2 -11.24 8.41 15.82
CA ASN A 2 -10.33 7.27 15.70
C ASN A 2 -8.88 7.79 15.69
N THR A 3 -8.08 7.44 16.70
CA THR A 3 -6.73 7.99 16.94
C THR A 3 -5.79 7.82 15.74
N LEU A 4 -6.05 6.83 14.88
CA LEU A 4 -5.31 6.58 13.63
C LEU A 4 -5.36 7.75 12.64
N LEU A 5 -6.44 8.54 12.60
CA LEU A 5 -6.57 9.67 11.67
C LEU A 5 -5.59 10.82 11.99
N LEU A 6 -5.12 10.94 13.24
CA LEU A 6 -4.18 12.01 13.63
C LEU A 6 -2.81 11.87 12.95
N ALA A 7 -2.36 10.64 12.67
CA ALA A 7 -1.10 10.40 11.97
C ALA A 7 -1.14 10.93 10.52
N TYR A 8 -2.32 11.15 9.98
CA TYR A 8 -2.54 11.62 8.61
C TYR A 8 -2.66 13.14 8.52
N ASP A 9 -2.86 13.85 9.64
CA ASP A 9 -2.91 15.31 9.65
C ASP A 9 -1.56 15.97 9.37
N SER A 10 -0.47 15.25 9.66
CA SER A 10 0.90 15.60 9.31
C SER A 10 1.69 14.31 9.08
N CYS A 11 1.53 13.74 7.89
CA CYS A 11 2.05 12.41 7.58
C CYS A 11 3.59 12.36 7.60
N ARG A 12 4.13 11.44 8.41
CA ARG A 12 5.57 11.14 8.55
C ARG A 12 5.90 9.65 8.42
N LEU A 13 5.00 8.87 7.81
CA LEU A 13 5.11 7.41 7.71
C LEU A 13 6.26 6.92 6.82
N CYS A 14 6.85 7.80 6.01
CA CYS A 14 8.02 7.48 5.20
C CYS A 14 9.15 8.50 5.43
N PRO A 15 10.41 8.13 5.10
CA PRO A 15 11.58 8.98 5.35
C PRO A 15 11.61 10.32 4.61
N HIS A 16 10.72 10.55 3.64
CA HIS A 16 10.64 11.83 2.92
C HIS A 16 10.14 12.99 3.78
N ASP A 17 9.51 12.73 4.93
CA ASP A 17 9.09 13.71 5.94
C ASP A 17 8.31 14.93 5.37
N CYS A 18 7.46 14.70 4.36
CA CYS A 18 6.73 15.79 3.67
C CYS A 18 5.65 16.48 4.52
N LYS A 19 5.17 15.86 5.61
CA LYS A 19 4.21 16.43 6.58
C LYS A 19 2.85 16.84 6.00
N VAL A 20 2.49 16.36 4.81
CA VAL A 20 1.20 16.63 4.16
C VAL A 20 0.04 16.13 5.02
N ASN A 21 -1.10 16.83 4.92
CA ASN A 21 -2.34 16.43 5.55
C ASN A 21 -3.18 15.55 4.61
N ARG A 22 -3.06 14.23 4.75
CA ARG A 22 -3.80 13.25 3.93
C ARG A 22 -5.31 13.32 4.16
N ASN A 23 -5.77 13.70 5.36
CA ASN A 23 -7.21 13.86 5.66
C ASN A 23 -7.84 15.03 4.90
N LYS A 24 -7.03 15.99 4.44
CA LYS A 24 -7.46 17.08 3.55
C LYS A 24 -7.28 16.74 2.06
N GLY A 25 -6.88 15.51 1.74
CA GLY A 25 -6.61 15.07 0.37
C GLY A 25 -5.26 15.53 -0.19
N GLU A 26 -4.36 16.05 0.65
CA GLU A 26 -3.03 16.44 0.19
C GLU A 26 -2.16 15.20 -0.12
N LEU A 27 -1.40 15.28 -1.20
CA LEU A 27 -0.48 14.23 -1.62
C LEU A 27 0.97 14.66 -1.40
N GLY A 28 1.75 13.76 -0.82
CA GLY A 28 3.20 13.93 -0.68
C GLY A 28 3.95 13.41 -1.92
N ILE A 29 5.28 13.43 -1.84
CA ILE A 29 6.14 12.91 -2.92
C ILE A 29 5.90 11.42 -3.22
N CYS A 30 5.44 10.64 -2.24
CA CYS A 30 5.10 9.23 -2.43
C CYS A 30 3.80 9.03 -3.23
N GLY A 31 3.01 10.07 -3.52
CA GLY A 31 1.81 10.01 -4.36
C GLY A 31 0.57 9.33 -3.74
N GLU A 32 0.71 8.70 -2.58
CA GLU A 32 -0.39 8.03 -1.87
C GLU A 32 -1.38 8.99 -1.19
N SER A 33 -2.63 8.57 -1.01
CA SER A 33 -3.72 9.31 -0.34
C SER A 33 -3.98 8.81 1.09
N ALA A 34 -5.13 9.15 1.68
CA ALA A 34 -5.61 8.57 2.93
C ALA A 34 -6.32 7.21 2.74
N GLU A 35 -6.60 6.83 1.50
CA GLU A 35 -7.37 5.63 1.16
C GLU A 35 -6.46 4.42 1.02
N LEU A 36 -6.93 3.25 1.47
CA LEU A 36 -6.24 1.99 1.24
C LEU A 36 -6.56 1.48 -0.16
N ARG A 37 -5.52 1.18 -0.94
CA ARG A 37 -5.66 0.56 -2.26
C ARG A 37 -4.99 -0.81 -2.27
N LEU A 38 -5.71 -1.83 -2.73
CA LEU A 38 -5.18 -3.18 -2.91
C LEU A 38 -5.08 -3.52 -4.39
N ALA A 39 -3.91 -3.97 -4.81
CA ALA A 39 -3.66 -4.52 -6.14
C ALA A 39 -4.04 -5.99 -6.24
N PHE A 40 -3.93 -6.73 -5.14
CA PHE A 40 -4.21 -8.16 -5.09
C PHE A 40 -4.50 -8.61 -3.65
N ALA A 41 -5.43 -9.54 -3.49
CA ALA A 41 -5.66 -10.30 -2.27
C ALA A 41 -6.00 -11.74 -2.65
N GLY A 42 -5.20 -12.72 -2.23
CA GLY A 42 -5.41 -14.11 -2.60
C GLY A 42 -4.26 -15.04 -2.22
N LEU A 43 -4.37 -16.30 -2.62
CA LEU A 43 -3.30 -17.29 -2.43
C LEU A 43 -2.19 -17.08 -3.46
N HIS A 44 -0.96 -16.96 -2.97
CA HIS A 44 0.24 -16.87 -3.79
C HIS A 44 1.09 -18.12 -3.60
N PHE A 45 1.39 -18.80 -4.71
CA PHE A 45 2.07 -20.10 -4.68
C PHE A 45 3.57 -20.00 -5.03
N GLY A 46 4.05 -18.79 -5.34
CA GLY A 46 5.44 -18.56 -5.72
C GLY A 46 6.37 -18.28 -4.55
N GLU A 47 5.84 -17.92 -3.38
CA GLU A 47 6.65 -17.56 -2.21
C GLU A 47 6.95 -18.80 -1.35
N GLU A 48 8.19 -18.88 -0.88
CA GLU A 48 8.73 -19.88 0.07
C GLU A 48 8.17 -21.31 -0.09
N PRO A 49 8.44 -22.00 -1.23
CA PRO A 49 7.80 -23.29 -1.56
C PRO A 49 7.99 -24.40 -0.51
N LEU A 50 9.09 -24.35 0.25
CA LEU A 50 9.37 -25.32 1.31
C LEU A 50 8.47 -25.14 2.55
N ILE A 51 7.91 -23.95 2.76
CA ILE A 51 7.06 -23.63 3.91
C ILE A 51 5.59 -23.70 3.50
N THR A 52 5.24 -23.16 2.33
CA THR A 52 3.85 -23.07 1.87
C THR A 52 3.33 -24.39 1.30
N GLY A 53 4.23 -25.29 0.87
CA GLY A 53 3.88 -26.60 0.33
C GLY A 53 2.86 -26.49 -0.81
N SER A 54 1.75 -27.21 -0.70
CA SER A 54 0.64 -27.14 -1.66
C SER A 54 -0.44 -26.10 -1.32
N GLY A 55 -0.33 -25.44 -0.17
CA GLY A 55 -1.36 -24.51 0.33
C GLY A 55 -1.19 -23.07 -0.15
N GLY A 56 0.00 -22.70 -0.61
CA GLY A 56 0.35 -21.31 -0.92
C GLY A 56 0.40 -20.42 0.33
N SER A 57 0.74 -19.15 0.15
CA SER A 57 0.67 -18.11 1.19
C SER A 57 -0.49 -17.16 0.93
N GLY A 58 -1.22 -16.80 1.98
CA GLY A 58 -2.16 -15.69 1.92
C GLY A 58 -1.40 -14.38 1.68
N THR A 59 -1.67 -13.73 0.56
CA THR A 59 -0.92 -12.56 0.11
C THR A 59 -1.86 -11.39 -0.13
N ILE A 60 -1.49 -10.22 0.41
CA ILE A 60 -2.16 -8.95 0.17
C ILE A 60 -1.11 -7.98 -0.37
N PHE A 61 -1.30 -7.51 -1.59
CA PHE A 61 -0.46 -6.47 -2.19
C PHE A 61 -1.16 -5.13 -2.10
N VAL A 62 -0.61 -4.25 -1.27
CA VAL A 62 -1.00 -2.84 -1.18
C VAL A 62 -0.34 -2.07 -2.32
N SER A 63 -1.09 -1.16 -2.93
CA SER A 63 -0.59 -0.30 -4.00
C SER A 63 0.15 0.91 -3.43
N GLY A 64 1.17 1.36 -4.16
CA GLY A 64 2.01 2.50 -3.77
C GLY A 64 3.32 2.12 -3.09
N CYS A 65 4.38 2.89 -3.34
CA CYS A 65 5.68 2.74 -2.70
C CYS A 65 6.44 4.08 -2.65
N ASN A 66 7.08 4.39 -1.53
CA ASN A 66 7.80 5.65 -1.36
C ASN A 66 9.24 5.65 -1.91
N LEU A 67 9.72 4.56 -2.53
CA LEU A 67 11.12 4.39 -2.94
C LEU A 67 11.39 4.70 -4.44
N GLY A 68 10.36 4.68 -5.30
CA GLY A 68 10.48 5.11 -6.71
C GLY A 68 11.55 4.38 -7.54
N CYS A 69 11.80 3.10 -7.27
CA CYS A 69 12.90 2.36 -7.87
C CYS A 69 12.76 2.26 -9.41
N ALA A 70 13.81 2.62 -10.15
CA ALA A 70 13.86 2.50 -11.61
C ALA A 70 13.80 1.03 -12.11
N PHE A 71 14.16 0.08 -11.24
CA PHE A 71 14.17 -1.36 -11.51
C PHE A 71 13.06 -2.11 -10.75
N CYS A 72 11.97 -1.42 -10.40
CA CYS A 72 10.90 -2.04 -9.63
C CYS A 72 10.26 -3.21 -10.41
N GLN A 73 10.31 -4.43 -9.86
CA GLN A 73 9.64 -5.59 -10.44
C GLN A 73 8.11 -5.47 -10.41
N ASN A 74 7.58 -4.72 -9.44
CA ASN A 74 6.15 -4.47 -9.25
C ASN A 74 5.80 -3.02 -9.60
N PHE A 75 6.34 -2.50 -10.71
CA PHE A 75 6.16 -1.10 -11.13
C PHE A 75 4.68 -0.70 -11.22
N GLN A 76 3.85 -1.57 -11.82
CA GLN A 76 2.41 -1.36 -11.96
C GLN A 76 1.70 -1.16 -10.61
N ILE A 77 2.13 -1.89 -9.56
CA ILE A 77 1.56 -1.79 -8.21
C ILE A 77 2.14 -0.57 -7.47
N SER A 78 3.45 -0.37 -7.56
CA SER A 78 4.18 0.61 -6.75
C SER A 78 4.08 2.05 -7.25
N GLN A 79 3.97 2.26 -8.57
CA GLN A 79 4.05 3.59 -9.20
C GLN A 79 2.83 3.91 -10.08
N GLU A 80 2.21 2.92 -10.73
CA GLU A 80 1.03 3.14 -11.58
C GLU A 80 -0.31 3.01 -10.83
N LYS A 81 -0.26 2.80 -9.51
CA LYS A 81 -1.45 2.72 -8.64
C LYS A 81 -2.45 1.65 -9.09
N MET A 82 -1.97 0.53 -9.67
CA MET A 82 -2.81 -0.61 -10.02
C MET A 82 -3.60 -1.09 -8.80
N GLY A 83 -4.88 -1.40 -8.96
CA GLY A 83 -5.75 -1.91 -7.90
C GLY A 83 -6.94 -1.00 -7.57
N SER A 84 -7.72 -1.42 -6.59
CA SER A 84 -8.97 -0.76 -6.19
C SER A 84 -8.85 -0.19 -4.78
N VAL A 85 -9.48 0.96 -4.56
CA VAL A 85 -9.72 1.46 -3.20
C VAL A 85 -10.70 0.51 -2.53
N VAL A 86 -10.41 0.11 -1.29
CA VAL A 86 -11.24 -0.82 -0.51
C VAL A 86 -11.56 -0.24 0.85
N SER A 87 -12.66 -0.71 1.44
CA SER A 87 -13.07 -0.41 2.81
C SER A 87 -13.28 -1.68 3.64
N THR A 88 -13.65 -1.51 4.91
CA THR A 88 -13.99 -2.62 5.80
C THR A 88 -15.23 -3.38 5.37
N GLU A 89 -16.09 -2.80 4.52
CA GLU A 89 -17.31 -3.43 4.03
C GLU A 89 -17.05 -4.37 2.85
N ASP A 90 -15.87 -4.28 2.22
CA ASP A 90 -15.47 -5.16 1.13
C ASP A 90 -14.97 -6.55 1.62
N PHE A 91 -14.88 -6.76 2.94
CA PHE A 91 -14.35 -7.97 3.59
C PHE A 91 -15.20 -8.40 4.79
#